data_AF-A0A0H4WJY0-F1
#
_entry.id   AF-A0A0H4WJY0-F1
#
_cell.length_a   1.000
_cell.length_b   1.000
_cell.length_c   1.000
_cell.angle_alpha   90.00
_cell.angle_beta   90.00
_cell.angle_gamma   90.00
#
_symmetry.space_group_name_H-M   'P 1'
#
loop_
_entity.id
_entity.type
_entity.pdbx_description
1 polymer ?
#
loop_
_entity_poly.entity_id
_entity_poly.type
_entity_poly.pdbx_seq_one_letter_code
_entity_poly.pdbx_strand_id
1 'polypeptide(L)'
;MSTSAEGGGTTMSRKMMDCRKAPSDTHCTLTISGEEDEVFQAAIAHAVSVHGHEDSAELREMIRGMLDDEEPTASMGMPMSMQEPQQPSRH
;
A
#
# COMPACT_ATOMS: atom_id res chain seq x y z
N MET A 1 -41.37 0.55 -12.34
CA MET A 1 -40.45 -0.47 -11.79
C MET A 1 -39.36 0.28 -11.04
N SER A 2 -39.61 0.47 -9.75
CA SER A 2 -38.69 1.11 -8.80
C SER A 2 -37.59 0.12 -8.47
N THR A 3 -36.33 0.51 -8.58
CA THR A 3 -35.22 -0.25 -7.97
C THR A 3 -34.66 0.60 -6.84
N SER A 4 -35.17 0.30 -5.65
CA SER A 4 -34.64 0.71 -4.37
C SER A 4 -33.26 0.11 -4.12
N ALA A 5 -32.48 0.85 -3.34
CA ALA A 5 -31.20 0.56 -2.71
C ALA A 5 -30.90 -0.91 -2.36
N GLU A 6 -29.65 -1.32 -2.62
CA GLU A 6 -28.88 -2.25 -1.76
C GLU A 6 -27.41 -1.81 -1.75
N GLY A 7 -26.89 -1.47 -0.56
CA GLY A 7 -25.47 -1.34 -0.31
C GLY A 7 -24.87 -2.72 0.01
N GLY A 8 -23.73 -3.04 -0.59
CA GLY A 8 -22.98 -4.27 -0.32
C GLY A 8 -21.67 -4.28 -1.09
N GLY A 9 -20.56 -4.01 -0.40
CA GLY A 9 -19.23 -3.82 -0.98
C GLY A 9 -18.74 -4.99 -1.83
N THR A 10 -18.42 -4.70 -3.08
CA THR A 10 -17.24 -5.27 -3.73
C THR A 10 -16.20 -4.17 -3.66
N THR A 11 -15.28 -4.28 -2.71
CA THR A 11 -14.22 -3.30 -2.47
C THR A 11 -13.36 -3.17 -3.73
N MET A 12 -13.64 -2.18 -4.58
CA MET A 12 -12.64 -1.59 -5.48
C MET A 12 -11.65 -0.80 -4.60
N SER A 13 -11.00 -1.51 -3.68
CA SER A 13 -9.99 -0.93 -2.81
C SER A 13 -8.92 -0.39 -3.73
N ARG A 14 -8.73 0.94 -3.69
CA ARG A 14 -7.62 1.51 -4.42
C ARG A 14 -6.35 0.98 -3.80
N LYS A 15 -5.46 0.48 -4.64
CA LYS A 15 -4.17 -0.02 -4.23
C LYS A 15 -3.10 0.93 -4.68
N MET A 16 -1.98 0.86 -3.97
CA MET A 16 -0.79 1.61 -4.28
C MET A 16 0.41 0.68 -4.19
N MET A 17 1.19 0.63 -5.26
CA MET A 17 2.47 -0.06 -5.30
C MET A 17 3.58 0.99 -5.35
N ASP A 18 4.49 0.94 -4.38
CA ASP A 18 5.64 1.84 -4.33
C ASP A 18 6.93 1.06 -4.57
N CYS A 19 7.56 1.29 -5.73
CA CYS A 19 8.76 0.56 -6.11
C CYS A 19 9.98 0.91 -5.25
N ARG A 20 9.94 1.98 -4.43
CA ARG A 20 11.03 2.34 -3.52
C ARG A 20 11.07 1.44 -2.29
N LYS A 21 9.94 0.85 -1.91
CA LYS A 21 9.85 -0.14 -0.83
C LYS A 21 10.45 -1.48 -1.22
N ALA A 22 10.59 -1.76 -2.52
CA ALA A 22 11.27 -2.97 -2.99
C ALA A 22 12.77 -2.86 -2.69
N PRO A 23 13.40 -3.89 -2.09
CA PRO A 23 14.85 -3.94 -2.01
C PRO A 23 15.40 -4.15 -3.43
N SER A 24 15.80 -3.08 -4.12
CA SER A 24 16.27 -3.15 -5.51
C SER A 24 17.35 -2.13 -5.81
N ASP A 25 18.38 -2.59 -6.54
CA ASP A 25 19.55 -1.83 -7.01
C ASP A 25 19.20 -0.76 -8.06
N THR A 26 18.03 -0.89 -8.69
CA THR A 26 17.54 -0.01 -9.77
C THR A 26 17.13 1.38 -9.29
N HIS A 27 17.03 1.61 -7.96
CA HIS A 27 16.58 2.89 -7.37
C HIS A 27 15.29 3.43 -8.03
N CYS A 28 14.34 2.55 -8.34
CA CYS A 28 13.11 2.95 -9.00
C CYS A 28 12.26 3.81 -8.05
N THR A 29 11.90 5.02 -8.50
CA THR A 29 11.06 5.97 -7.76
C THR A 29 9.62 6.00 -8.25
N LEU A 30 9.25 5.03 -9.10
CA LEU A 30 7.90 4.89 -9.62
C LEU A 30 6.94 4.46 -8.52
N THR A 31 5.79 5.10 -8.52
CA THR A 31 4.65 4.77 -7.68
C THR A 31 3.44 4.59 -8.58
N ILE A 32 2.74 3.48 -8.45
CA ILE A 32 1.56 3.14 -9.25
C ILE A 32 0.36 3.08 -8.30
N SER A 33 -0.70 3.82 -8.59
CA SER A 33 -1.93 3.81 -7.82
C SER A 33 -3.14 3.70 -8.74
N GLY A 34 -4.18 3.00 -8.28
CA GLY A 34 -5.34 2.66 -9.10
C GLY A 34 -6.13 1.52 -8.49
N GLU A 35 -6.88 0.81 -9.31
CA GLU A 35 -7.57 -0.42 -8.88
C GLU A 35 -6.56 -1.54 -8.62
N GLU A 36 -6.90 -2.49 -7.75
CA GLU A 36 -6.00 -3.61 -7.39
C GLU A 36 -5.46 -4.34 -8.62
N ASP A 37 -6.32 -4.70 -9.57
CA ASP A 37 -5.93 -5.44 -10.77
C ASP A 37 -5.05 -4.59 -11.69
N GLU A 38 -5.38 -3.32 -11.89
CA GLU A 38 -4.59 -2.40 -12.73
C GLU A 38 -3.17 -2.21 -12.16
N VAL A 39 -3.07 -1.95 -10.86
CA VAL A 39 -1.81 -1.75 -10.16
C VAL A 39 -0.98 -3.03 -10.19
N PHE A 40 -1.62 -4.18 -9.98
CA PHE A 40 -0.95 -5.47 -10.01
C PHE A 40 -0.36 -5.80 -11.39
N GLN A 41 -1.15 -5.66 -12.45
CA GLN A 41 -0.68 -5.92 -13.82
C GLN A 41 0.43 -4.93 -14.23
N ALA A 42 0.27 -3.64 -13.90
CA ALA A 42 1.27 -2.63 -14.19
C ALA A 42 2.59 -2.87 -13.44
N ALA A 43 2.52 -3.30 -12.17
CA ALA A 43 3.69 -3.63 -11.37
C ALA A 43 4.47 -4.83 -11.93
N ILE A 44 3.79 -5.89 -12.38
CA ILE A 44 4.43 -7.03 -13.04
C ILE A 44 5.12 -6.60 -14.33
N ALA A 45 4.38 -5.89 -15.19
CA ALA A 45 4.92 -5.41 -16.47
C ALA A 45 6.16 -4.51 -16.26
N HIS A 46 6.14 -3.67 -15.21
CA HIS A 46 7.27 -2.84 -14.83
C HIS A 46 8.46 -3.67 -14.31
N ALA A 47 8.23 -4.63 -13.43
CA ALA A 47 9.30 -5.49 -12.90
C ALA A 47 9.99 -6.29 -14.02
N VAL A 48 9.24 -6.80 -14.99
CA VAL A 48 9.81 -7.54 -16.12
C VAL A 48 10.56 -6.62 -17.08
N SER A 49 9.95 -5.49 -17.45
CA SER A 49 10.50 -4.63 -18.50
C SER A 49 11.62 -3.71 -18.02
N VAL A 50 11.54 -3.23 -16.78
CA VAL A 50 12.48 -2.24 -16.21
C VAL A 50 13.50 -2.89 -15.28
N HIS A 51 13.07 -3.85 -14.45
CA HIS A 51 13.98 -4.57 -13.55
C HIS A 51 14.52 -5.87 -14.15
N GLY A 52 14.01 -6.29 -15.32
CA GLY A 52 14.46 -7.52 -15.99
C GLY A 52 14.12 -8.79 -15.23
N HIS A 53 13.19 -8.73 -14.27
CA HIS A 53 12.76 -9.90 -13.53
C HIS A 53 11.93 -10.83 -14.41
N GLU A 54 11.95 -12.13 -14.13
CA GLU A 54 11.10 -13.08 -14.83
C GLU A 54 9.66 -13.04 -14.27
N ASP A 55 8.66 -13.13 -15.15
CA ASP A 55 7.26 -13.26 -14.77
C ASP A 55 6.99 -14.66 -14.19
N SER A 56 7.41 -14.82 -12.93
CA SER A 56 7.28 -16.05 -12.16
C SER A 56 6.18 -15.92 -11.11
N ALA A 57 5.61 -17.05 -10.70
CA ALA A 57 4.60 -17.07 -9.64
C ALA A 57 5.09 -16.39 -8.35
N GLU A 58 6.36 -16.60 -7.98
CA GLU A 58 6.99 -15.94 -6.82
C GLU A 58 7.00 -14.41 -6.93
N LEU A 59 7.28 -13.87 -8.12
CA LEU A 59 7.28 -12.43 -8.36
C LEU A 59 5.87 -11.84 -8.20
N ARG A 60 4.87 -12.56 -8.71
CA ARG A 60 3.46 -12.18 -8.59
C ARG A 60 3.00 -12.19 -7.13
N GLU A 61 3.39 -13.20 -6.35
CA GLU A 61 3.08 -13.27 -4.92
C GLU A 61 3.79 -12.17 -4.13
N MET A 62 5.06 -11.90 -4.45
CA MET A 62 5.81 -10.77 -3.87
C MET A 62 5.12 -9.45 -4.16
N ILE A 63 4.74 -9.19 -5.41
CA ILE A 63 4.05 -7.96 -5.81
C ILE A 63 2.71 -7.84 -5.07
N ARG A 64 1.89 -8.90 -5.00
CA ARG A 64 0.64 -8.88 -4.22
C ARG A 64 0.87 -8.52 -2.75
N GLY A 65 1.94 -9.03 -2.14
CA GLY A 65 2.30 -8.70 -0.75
C GLY A 65 2.82 -7.27 -0.58
N MET A 66 3.23 -6.62 -1.66
CA MET A 66 3.71 -5.23 -1.67
C MET A 66 2.65 -4.20 -2.03
N LEU A 67 1.47 -4.62 -2.52
CA LEU A 67 0.34 -3.72 -2.75
C LEU A 67 -0.18 -3.19 -1.42
N ASP A 68 -0.05 -1.88 -1.21
CA ASP A 68 -0.59 -1.15 -0.07
C ASP A 68 -2.07 -0.84 -0.37
N ASP A 69 -2.97 -1.09 0.57
CA ASP A 69 -4.35 -0.63 0.44
C ASP A 69 -4.41 0.86 0.78
N GLU A 70 -4.96 1.67 -0.11
CA GLU A 70 -5.33 3.05 0.25
C GLU A 70 -6.58 3.00 1.13
N GLU A 71 -6.46 2.45 2.34
CA GLU A 71 -7.43 2.66 3.39
C GLU A 71 -7.54 4.20 3.55
N PRO A 72 -8.72 4.83 3.43
CA PRO A 72 -8.86 6.20 3.88
C PRO A 72 -8.45 6.18 5.35
N THR A 73 -7.43 6.95 5.70
CA THR A 73 -6.91 7.06 7.06
C THR A 73 -8.07 7.28 8.05
N ALA A 74 -8.57 6.19 8.62
CA ALA A 74 -9.64 6.18 9.61
C ALA A 74 -9.19 5.21 10.69
N SER A 75 -8.68 5.79 11.77
CA SER A 75 -7.96 5.17 12.89
C SER A 75 -6.48 4.92 12.56
N MET A 76 -5.50 5.57 13.17
CA MET A 76 -5.42 5.94 14.59
C MET A 76 -5.14 7.42 14.81
N GLY A 77 -6.09 8.09 15.45
CA GLY A 77 -5.75 9.12 16.41
C GLY A 77 -5.00 8.48 17.57
N MET A 78 -3.78 8.94 17.82
CA MET A 78 -3.21 8.99 19.16
C MET A 78 -2.98 10.47 19.45
N PRO A 79 -3.76 11.12 20.34
CA PRO A 79 -3.25 12.34 20.96
C PRO A 79 -1.98 11.91 21.68
N MET A 80 -0.85 12.57 21.42
CA MET A 80 0.35 12.37 22.21
C MET A 80 -0.02 12.58 23.68
N SER A 81 -0.17 11.47 24.40
CA SER A 81 -0.25 11.43 25.85
C SER A 81 0.93 12.23 26.40
N MET A 82 0.60 13.17 27.27
CA MET A 82 1.44 13.76 28.31
C MET A 82 2.77 13.01 28.49
N GLN A 83 3.86 13.56 27.94
CA GLN A 83 5.16 13.32 28.55
C GLN A 83 5.19 14.18 29.81
N GLU A 84 4.81 13.56 30.92
CA GLU A 84 5.05 14.07 32.26
C GLU A 84 6.51 14.52 32.36
N PRO A 85 6.82 15.76 32.79
CA PRO A 85 8.16 16.09 33.22
C PRO A 85 8.44 15.29 34.49
N GLN A 86 9.17 14.19 34.33
CA GLN A 86 9.78 13.46 35.44
C GLN A 86 10.53 14.48 36.30
N GLN A 87 10.02 14.79 37.49
CA GLN A 87 10.80 15.49 38.51
C GLN A 87 11.85 14.52 39.03
N PRO A 88 13.11 14.93 39.14
CA PRO A 88 13.98 14.40 40.19
C PRO A 88 14.33 15.48 41.21
N SER A 89 13.82 15.23 42.42
CA SER A 89 14.58 15.24 43.66
C SER A 89 15.05 16.58 44.23
N ARG A 90 14.39 16.93 45.34
CA ARG A 90 14.88 17.76 46.45
C ARG A 90 16.38 17.60 46.68
N HIS A 91 17.07 18.74 46.83
CA HIS A 91 18.14 18.93 47.80
C HIS A 91 17.92 20.26 48.50
#